data_AF-A0A7S0YV15-F1
#
_entry.id   AF-A0A7S0YV15-F1
#
_cell.length_a   1.000
_cell.length_b   1.000
_cell.length_c   1.000
_cell.angle_alpha   90.00
_cell.angle_beta   90.00
_cell.angle_gamma   90.00
#
_symmetry.space_group_name_H-M   'P 1'
#
loop_
_entity.id
_entity.type
_entity.pdbx_description
1 polymer ?
#
loop_
_entity_poly.entity_id
_entity_poly.type
_entity_poly.pdbx_seq_one_letter_code
_entity_poly.pdbx_strand_id
1 'polypeptide(L)'
;ALGVPGGGDALRVVVPVFESLLMRQSTPVAGADNELTLLLRTNVDLRHAEGSRLTVSGLAGAGLAGTPPFSSPGGLLCDPRASGPPGAPSLTVSVCAGAVLPAGGD
;
A
#
# COMPACT_ATOMS: atom_id res chain seq x y z
N ALA A 1 15.08 -36.98 -2.09
CA ALA A 1 14.95 -36.67 -3.54
C ALA A 1 15.85 -35.47 -3.86
N LEU A 2 16.62 -35.52 -4.95
CA LEU A 2 17.59 -34.48 -5.36
C LEU A 2 16.96 -33.49 -6.36
N GLY A 3 15.99 -32.69 -5.91
CA GLY A 3 15.33 -31.68 -6.74
C GLY A 3 15.45 -30.29 -6.12
N VAL A 4 15.56 -29.26 -6.95
CA VAL A 4 15.44 -27.86 -6.50
C VAL A 4 13.99 -27.63 -6.07
N PRO A 5 13.71 -27.09 -4.87
CA PRO A 5 12.36 -26.70 -4.47
C PRO A 5 11.71 -25.82 -5.55
N GLY A 6 10.53 -26.23 -6.05
CA GLY A 6 9.83 -25.53 -7.15
C GLY A 6 10.35 -25.82 -8.56
N GLY A 7 11.37 -26.65 -8.74
CA GLY A 7 11.97 -26.95 -10.06
C GLY A 7 11.05 -27.69 -11.04
N GLY A 8 9.93 -28.27 -10.57
CA GLY A 8 8.90 -28.87 -11.42
C GLY A 8 7.86 -27.89 -11.95
N ASP A 9 7.81 -26.66 -11.41
CA ASP A 9 6.76 -25.68 -11.68
C ASP A 9 7.18 -24.69 -12.78
N ALA A 10 7.71 -25.22 -13.88
CA ALA A 10 8.07 -24.39 -15.03
C ALA A 10 6.83 -23.63 -15.54
N LEU A 11 6.99 -22.32 -15.81
CA LEU A 11 5.92 -21.41 -16.22
C LEU A 11 4.83 -21.13 -15.18
N ARG A 12 5.13 -21.31 -13.88
CA ARG A 12 4.21 -20.89 -12.81
C ARG A 12 3.94 -19.38 -12.90
N VAL A 13 2.69 -19.03 -13.16
CA VAL A 13 2.19 -17.66 -13.06
C VAL A 13 1.75 -17.41 -11.62
N VAL A 14 2.32 -16.39 -10.98
CA VAL A 14 1.85 -15.90 -9.68
C VAL A 14 0.88 -14.77 -9.92
N VAL A 15 -0.38 -14.95 -9.49
CA VAL A 15 -1.40 -13.90 -9.55
C VAL A 15 -1.19 -12.97 -8.34
N PRO A 16 -0.94 -11.67 -8.56
CA PRO A 16 -0.79 -10.72 -7.46
C PRO A 16 -2.06 -10.61 -6.62
N VAL A 17 -1.94 -10.73 -5.29
CA VAL A 17 -3.00 -10.51 -4.31
C VAL A 17 -2.47 -9.76 -3.09
N PHE A 18 -3.37 -9.08 -2.39
CA PHE A 18 -3.14 -8.66 -1.01
C PHE A 18 -3.47 -9.84 -0.09
N GLU A 19 -2.46 -10.40 0.58
CA GLU A 19 -2.61 -11.49 1.54
C GLU A 19 -3.18 -11.00 2.87
N SER A 20 -2.84 -9.77 3.25
CA SER A 20 -3.48 -9.06 4.35
C SER A 20 -3.71 -7.59 3.99
N LEU A 21 -4.83 -7.07 4.45
CA LEU A 21 -5.20 -5.66 4.29
C LEU A 21 -6.04 -5.25 5.50
N LEU A 22 -5.41 -4.55 6.44
CA LEU A 22 -6.04 -4.10 7.68
C LEU A 22 -5.87 -2.59 7.83
N MET A 23 -6.97 -1.89 8.09
CA MET A 23 -6.94 -0.49 8.46
C MET A 23 -7.37 -0.31 9.92
N ARG A 24 -6.61 0.49 10.66
CA ARG A 24 -6.95 0.92 12.03
C ARG A 24 -6.99 2.44 12.08
N GLN A 25 -7.80 2.96 12.99
CA GLN A 25 -7.87 4.38 13.29
C GLN A 25 -7.53 4.62 14.76
N SER A 26 -6.92 5.76 15.10
CA SER A 26 -6.66 6.14 16.49
C SER A 26 -7.93 6.61 17.20
N THR A 27 -8.84 7.29 16.49
CA THR A 27 -10.12 7.75 17.04
C THR A 27 -11.18 7.98 15.96
N PRO A 28 -12.42 7.48 16.10
CA PRO A 28 -13.52 7.81 15.19
C PRO A 28 -14.21 9.14 15.53
N VAL A 29 -13.76 9.86 16.56
CA VAL A 29 -14.47 11.04 17.08
C VAL A 29 -14.34 12.22 16.11
N ALA A 30 -15.48 12.78 15.72
CA ALA A 30 -15.53 13.95 14.85
C ALA A 30 -14.82 15.15 15.50
N GLY A 31 -14.00 15.86 14.70
CA GLY A 31 -13.26 17.05 15.15
C GLY A 31 -12.01 16.77 15.97
N ALA A 32 -11.70 15.50 16.29
CA ALA A 32 -10.42 15.10 16.86
C ALA A 32 -9.44 14.68 15.75
N ASP A 33 -8.14 14.86 15.99
CA ASP A 33 -7.10 14.35 15.11
C ASP A 33 -7.14 12.81 15.08
N ASN A 34 -7.26 12.25 13.88
CA ASN A 34 -7.34 10.82 13.65
C ASN A 34 -6.18 10.33 12.78
N GLU A 35 -5.48 9.31 13.24
CA GLU A 35 -4.42 8.63 12.49
C GLU A 35 -4.96 7.32 11.92
N LEU A 36 -4.91 7.18 10.59
CA LEU A 36 -5.23 5.94 9.90
C LEU A 36 -3.96 5.13 9.65
N THR A 37 -3.83 3.98 10.29
CA THR A 37 -2.72 3.05 10.09
C THR A 37 -3.16 1.91 9.17
N LEU A 38 -2.48 1.75 8.03
CA LEU A 38 -2.69 0.64 7.11
C LEU A 38 -1.57 -0.41 7.29
N LEU A 39 -1.95 -1.65 7.53
CA LEU A 39 -1.07 -2.82 7.45
C LEU A 39 -1.48 -3.63 6.22
N LEU A 40 -0.49 -3.94 5.36
CA LEU A 40 -0.74 -4.75 4.18
C LEU A 40 0.41 -5.73 3.92
N ARG A 41 0.09 -6.85 3.29
CA ARG A 41 1.06 -7.83 2.77
C ARG A 41 0.64 -8.26 1.38
N THR A 42 1.61 -8.43 0.48
CA THR A 42 1.41 -8.86 -0.89
C THR A 42 2.10 -10.20 -1.12
N ASN A 43 1.61 -11.01 -2.05
CA ASN A 43 2.29 -12.26 -2.43
C ASN A 43 3.36 -12.08 -3.52
N VAL A 44 3.58 -10.83 -3.95
CA VAL A 44 4.59 -10.42 -4.92
C VAL A 44 5.29 -9.17 -4.44
N ASP A 45 6.54 -9.01 -4.85
CA ASP A 45 7.28 -7.78 -4.62
C ASP A 45 6.66 -6.63 -5.41
N LEU A 46 6.50 -5.46 -4.80
CA LEU A 46 6.12 -4.24 -5.49
C LEU A 46 7.35 -3.34 -5.64
N ARG A 47 7.71 -3.00 -6.88
CA ARG A 47 8.90 -2.18 -7.17
C ARG A 47 8.54 -0.84 -7.82
N HIS A 48 9.35 0.18 -7.55
CA HIS A 48 9.23 1.47 -8.25
C HIS A 48 9.43 1.33 -9.76
N ALA A 49 10.37 0.48 -10.19
CA ALA A 49 10.66 0.27 -11.62
C ALA A 49 9.45 -0.26 -12.41
N GLU A 50 8.50 -0.93 -11.73
CA GLU A 50 7.25 -1.45 -12.30
C GLU A 50 6.12 -0.41 -12.24
N GLY A 51 6.37 0.79 -11.69
CA GLY A 51 5.36 1.83 -11.51
C GLY A 51 4.30 1.47 -10.46
N SER A 52 4.66 0.63 -9.49
CA SER A 52 3.76 0.14 -8.43
C SER A 52 3.21 1.28 -7.58
N ARG A 53 1.88 1.29 -7.39
CA ARG A 53 1.15 2.28 -6.60
C ARG A 53 0.11 1.62 -5.71
N LEU A 54 -0.09 2.20 -4.54
CA LEU A 54 -1.17 1.85 -3.62
C LEU A 54 -2.17 2.99 -3.59
N THR A 55 -3.45 2.68 -3.75
CA THR A 55 -4.53 3.66 -3.63
C THR A 55 -5.48 3.25 -2.52
N VAL A 56 -5.72 4.17 -1.59
CA VAL A 56 -6.69 4.07 -0.52
C VAL A 56 -7.89 4.93 -0.89
N SER A 57 -8.98 4.29 -1.29
CA SER A 57 -10.24 4.95 -1.63
C SER A 57 -11.20 5.01 -0.44
N GLY A 58 -12.30 5.75 -0.60
CA GLY A 58 -13.37 5.79 0.41
C GLY A 58 -13.05 6.70 1.59
N LEU A 59 -12.15 7.67 1.41
CA LEU A 59 -11.77 8.63 2.45
C LEU A 59 -12.74 9.82 2.52
N ALA A 60 -14.04 9.56 2.33
CA ALA A 60 -15.08 10.58 2.42
C ALA A 60 -15.05 11.28 3.78
N GLY A 61 -15.01 12.61 3.78
CA GLY A 61 -14.89 13.42 4.99
C GLY A 61 -13.47 13.52 5.57
N ALA A 62 -12.49 12.80 5.02
CA ALA A 62 -11.09 13.05 5.34
C ALA A 62 -10.67 14.37 4.68
N GLY A 63 -10.19 15.32 5.49
CA GLY A 63 -9.67 16.61 5.02
C GLY A 63 -8.35 16.48 4.28
N LEU A 64 -8.35 15.83 3.12
CA LEU A 64 -7.17 15.64 2.27
C LEU A 64 -6.98 16.87 1.38
N ALA A 65 -6.38 17.93 1.93
CA ALA A 65 -5.98 19.11 1.18
C ALA A 65 -4.45 19.16 1.02
N GLY A 66 -3.96 19.57 -0.15
CA GLY A 66 -2.52 19.68 -0.42
C GLY A 66 -1.80 18.33 -0.41
N THR A 67 -0.62 18.28 0.20
CA THR A 67 0.16 17.05 0.41
C THR A 67 -0.26 16.45 1.76
N PRO A 68 -1.03 15.35 1.79
CA PRO A 68 -1.53 14.81 3.05
C PRO A 68 -0.38 14.24 3.88
N PRO A 69 -0.42 14.38 5.22
CA PRO A 69 0.58 13.79 6.10
C PRO A 69 0.57 12.27 5.91
N PHE A 70 1.74 11.72 5.56
CA PHE A 70 1.91 10.31 5.28
C PHE A 70 3.29 9.87 5.73
N SER A 71 3.36 8.71 6.37
CA SER A 71 4.61 8.05 6.72
C SER A 71 4.51 6.58 6.33
N SER A 72 5.63 6.02 5.89
CA SER A 72 5.77 4.59 5.63
C SER A 72 6.99 4.06 6.38
N PRO A 73 6.93 2.83 6.92
CA PRO A 73 8.11 2.20 7.50
C PRO A 73 9.26 2.17 6.49
N GLY A 74 10.45 2.59 6.92
CA GLY A 74 11.65 2.61 6.07
C GLY A 74 11.61 3.57 4.88
N GLY A 75 10.58 4.43 4.76
CA GLY A 75 10.43 5.32 3.60
C GLY A 75 10.18 4.57 2.29
N LEU A 76 9.56 3.38 2.36
CA LEU A 76 9.33 2.51 1.19
C LEU A 76 8.25 3.07 0.24
N LEU A 77 7.31 3.85 0.77
CA LEU A 77 6.24 4.51 0.02
C LEU A 77 6.37 6.03 0.15
N CYS A 78 6.17 6.75 -0.95
CA CYS A 78 6.29 8.21 -1.05
C CYS A 78 5.33 8.79 -2.09
N ASP A 79 5.47 10.09 -2.35
CA ASP A 79 4.62 10.88 -3.23
C ASP A 79 3.12 10.74 -2.92
N PRO A 80 2.68 11.03 -1.68
CA PRO A 80 1.27 10.98 -1.32
C PRO A 80 0.49 12.03 -2.10
N ARG A 81 -0.53 11.57 -2.83
CA ARG A 81 -1.40 12.41 -3.66
C ARG A 81 -2.84 12.16 -3.31
N ALA A 82 -3.52 13.20 -2.83
CA ALA A 82 -4.97 13.21 -2.74
C ALA A 82 -5.56 13.41 -4.15
N SER A 83 -6.56 12.62 -4.49
CA SER A 83 -7.28 12.70 -5.77
C SER A 83 -8.75 12.31 -5.58
N GLY A 84 -9.57 12.51 -6.60
CA GLY A 84 -10.99 12.18 -6.57
C GLY A 84 -11.90 13.36 -6.19
N PRO A 85 -13.23 13.16 -6.25
CA PRO A 85 -14.20 14.21 -5.97
C PRO A 85 -14.24 14.56 -4.47
N PRO A 86 -14.66 15.78 -4.08
CA PRO A 86 -14.70 16.22 -2.68
C PRO A 86 -15.48 15.29 -1.73
N GLY A 87 -16.49 14.57 -2.22
CA GLY A 87 -17.30 13.64 -1.44
C GLY A 87 -16.76 12.22 -1.33
N ALA A 88 -15.71 11.87 -2.09
CA ALA A 88 -15.11 10.54 -2.07
C ALA A 88 -13.64 10.61 -2.51
N PRO A 89 -12.78 11.32 -1.77
CA PRO A 89 -11.38 11.41 -2.12
C PRO A 89 -10.67 10.06 -1.88
N SER A 90 -9.54 9.91 -2.55
CA SER A 90 -8.61 8.79 -2.41
C SER A 90 -7.18 9.30 -2.23
N LEU A 91 -6.39 8.55 -1.47
CA LEU A 91 -4.96 8.77 -1.31
C LEU A 91 -4.19 7.75 -2.15
N THR A 92 -3.36 8.21 -3.08
CA THR A 92 -2.43 7.36 -3.82
C THR A 92 -1.00 7.62 -3.37
N VAL A 93 -0.24 6.55 -3.14
CA VAL A 93 1.21 6.56 -2.85
C VAL A 93 1.94 5.64 -3.81
N SER A 94 3.21 5.93 -4.08
CA SER A 94 4.06 5.13 -4.97
C SER A 94 5.16 4.44 -4.16
N VAL A 95 5.62 3.29 -4.63
CA VAL A 95 6.89 2.72 -4.13
C VAL A 95 8.02 3.67 -4.49
N CYS A 96 8.90 4.00 -3.54
CA CYS A 96 9.97 4.98 -3.78
C CYS A 96 11.07 4.46 -4.69
N ALA A 97 11.77 5.37 -5.37
CA ALA A 97 12.93 5.02 -6.19
C ALA A 97 13.97 4.24 -5.35
N GLY A 98 14.36 3.05 -5.83
CA GLY A 98 15.27 2.15 -5.13
C GLY A 98 14.65 1.30 -4.01
N ALA A 99 13.38 1.55 -3.65
CA ALA A 99 12.66 0.75 -2.67
C ALA A 99 11.97 -0.47 -3.32
N VAL A 100 11.78 -1.50 -2.49
CA VAL A 100 10.97 -2.68 -2.79
C VAL A 100 10.09 -2.92 -1.58
N LEU A 101 8.79 -3.11 -1.80
CA LEU A 101 7.93 -3.70 -0.78
C LEU A 101 7.93 -5.23 -1.00
N PRO A 102 8.57 -6.02 -0.13
CA PRO A 102 8.77 -7.45 -0.37
C PRO A 102 7.47 -8.25 -0.21
N ALA A 103 7.37 -9.34 -0.97
CA ALA A 103 6.33 -10.36 -0.79
C ALA A 103 6.36 -10.96 0.62
N GLY A 104 5.19 -11.34 1.15
CA GLY A 104 5.01 -11.93 2.47
C GLY A 104 5.05 -10.94 3.64
N GLY A 105 5.56 -9.71 3.39
CA GLY A 105 5.86 -8.70 4.41
C GLY A 105 6.92 -9.16 5.40
N ASP A 106 7.67 -8.21 5.96
CA ASP A 106 8.51 -8.48 7.14
C ASP A 106 7.62 -8.83 8.37
#